data_AF-Q07UU9-F1
#
_entry.id   AF-Q07UU9-F1
#
_cell.length_a   1.000
_cell.length_b   1.000
_cell.length_c   1.000
_cell.angle_alpha   90.00
_cell.angle_beta   90.00
_cell.angle_gamma   90.00
#
_symmetry.space_group_name_H-M   'P 1'
#
loop_
_entity.id
_entity.type
_entity.pdbx_description
1 polymer ?
#
loop_
_entity_poly.entity_id
_entity_poly.type
_entity_poly.pdbx_seq_one_letter_code
_entity_poly.pdbx_strand_id
1 'polypeptide(L)' 'MNQGTLWTVVKPSVGLPLLLGSVAITALLVHFAVLNNTTWFAKYMQGGVSAPVAAPAAPVAPAKK' A
#
# COMPACT_ATOMS: atom_id res chain seq x y z
N MET A 1 11.30 16.43 22.39
CA MET A 1 11.74 15.15 22.97
C MET A 1 12.00 15.34 24.47
N ASN A 2 10.95 15.48 25.28
CA ASN A 2 11.05 15.75 26.74
C ASN A 2 10.50 14.61 27.60
N GLN A 3 10.25 13.43 27.01
CA GLN A 3 9.59 12.29 27.65
C GLN A 3 10.57 11.17 28.03
N GLY A 4 11.86 11.48 28.22
CA GLY A 4 12.87 10.49 28.60
C GLY A 4 12.60 9.84 29.97
N THR A 5 11.90 10.55 30.86
CA THR A 5 11.48 10.06 32.18
C THR A 5 10.43 8.95 32.12
N LEU A 6 9.81 8.68 30.95
CA LEU A 6 8.84 7.60 30.77
C LEU A 6 9.39 6.23 31.21
N TRP A 7 10.69 5.99 31.02
CA TRP A 7 11.33 4.72 31.38
C TRP A 7 11.56 4.51 32.88
N THR A 8 11.28 5.53 33.70
CA THR A 8 11.25 5.40 35.16
C THR A 8 9.93 4.80 35.66
N VAL A 9 8.86 4.91 34.86
CA VAL A 9 7.52 4.41 35.20
C VAL A 9 7.11 3.21 34.33
N VAL A 10 7.72 3.02 33.17
CA VAL A 10 7.52 1.86 32.29
C VAL A 10 8.83 1.10 32.14
N LYS A 11 8.84 -0.21 32.41
CA LYS A 11 10.04 -1.03 32.25
C LYS A 11 10.43 -1.12 30.76
N PRO A 12 11.65 -0.72 30.36
CA PRO A 12 12.07 -0.70 28.96
C PRO A 12 12.01 -2.06 28.27
N SER A 13 12.35 -3.13 28.98
CA SER A 13 12.32 -4.51 28.46
C SER A 13 10.94 -4.99 28.00
N VAL A 14 9.86 -4.32 28.41
CA VAL A 14 8.48 -4.65 27.99
C VAL A 14 7.91 -3.52 27.13
N GLY A 15 8.06 -2.27 27.55
CA GLY A 15 7.51 -1.12 26.83
C GLY A 15 8.15 -0.90 25.46
N LEU A 16 9.46 -1.12 25.31
CA LEU A 16 10.14 -0.92 24.03
C LEU A 16 9.79 -2.00 23.00
N PRO A 17 9.77 -3.30 23.34
CA PRO A 17 9.24 -4.32 22.43
C PRO A 17 7.77 -4.09 22.06
N LEU A 18 6.92 -3.67 23.01
CA LEU A 18 5.51 -3.37 22.72
C LEU A 18 5.37 -2.18 21.77
N LEU A 19 6.14 -1.11 21.97
CA LEU A 19 6.16 0.05 21.07
C LEU A 19 6.54 -0.39 19.65
N LEU A 20 7.69 -1.03 19.48
CA LEU A 20 8.17 -1.44 18.15
C LEU A 20 7.25 -2.47 17.50
N GLY A 21 6.72 -3.42 18.29
CA GLY A 21 5.75 -4.41 17.81
C GLY A 21 4.44 -3.78 17.35
N SER A 22 3.89 -2.84 18.12
CA SER A 22 2.65 -2.13 17.74
C SER A 22 2.82 -1.30 16.46
N VAL A 23 3.97 -0.64 16.30
CA VAL A 23 4.29 0.12 15.08
C VAL A 23 4.42 -0.82 13.89
N ALA A 24 5.09 -1.96 14.03
CA ALA A 24 5.21 -2.95 12.97
C ALA A 24 3.84 -3.50 12.53
N ILE A 25 2.98 -3.87 13.49
CA ILE A 25 1.61 -4.33 13.20
C ILE A 25 0.81 -3.24 12.47
N THR A 26 0.88 -2.00 12.97
CA THR A 26 0.17 -0.87 12.36
C THR A 26 0.65 -0.64 10.92
N ALA A 27 1.96 -0.69 10.68
CA ALA A 27 2.51 -0.54 9.33
C ALA A 27 1.98 -1.63 8.40
N LEU A 28 1.97 -2.89 8.82
CA LEU A 28 1.45 -4.00 8.01
C LEU A 28 -0.04 -3.83 7.71
N LEU A 29 -0.84 -3.44 8.69
CA LEU A 29 -2.28 -3.20 8.51
C LEU A 29 -2.55 -2.05 7.54
N VAL A 30 -1.80 -0.96 7.62
CA VAL A 30 -1.92 0.16 6.68
C VAL A 30 -1.55 -0.28 5.27
N HIS A 31 -0.46 -1.02 5.08
CA HIS A 31 -0.08 -1.54 3.76
C HIS A 31 -1.13 -2.51 3.20
N PHE A 32 -1.68 -3.38 4.04
CA PHE A 32 -2.77 -4.27 3.67
C PHE A 32 -4.05 -3.51 3.28
N ALA A 33 -4.39 -2.45 4.02
CA ALA A 33 -5.52 -1.60 3.70
C ALA A 33 -5.33 -0.89 2.34
N VAL A 34 -4.14 -0.34 2.09
CA VAL A 34 -3.80 0.31 0.80
C VAL A 34 -3.87 -0.71 -0.34
N LEU A 35 -3.38 -1.92 -0.13
CA LEU A 35 -3.44 -2.99 -1.14
C LEU A 35 -4.88 -3.34 -1.54
N ASN A 36 -5.81 -3.39 -0.57
CA ASN A 36 -7.18 -3.81 -0.84
C ASN A 36 -8.12 -2.68 -1.25
N ASN A 37 -7.82 -1.44 -0.89
CA ASN A 37 -8.69 -0.29 -1.15
C ASN A 37 -8.19 0.63 -2.26
N THR A 38 -7.08 0.30 -2.91
CA THR A 38 -6.54 1.08 -4.03
C THR A 38 -6.11 0.18 -5.19
N THR A 39 -6.27 0.67 -6.42
CA THR A 39 -5.91 -0.12 -7.60
C THR A 39 -4.44 0.01 -8.00
N TRP A 40 -3.77 1.09 -7.57
CA TRP A 40 -2.41 1.37 -8.03
C TRP A 40 -1.38 0.45 -7.39
N PHE A 41 -1.56 0.07 -6.12
CA PHE A 41 -0.57 -0.73 -5.39
C PHE A 41 -0.55 -2.18 -5.87
N ALA A 42 -1.71 -2.76 -6.13
CA ALA A 42 -1.81 -4.07 -6.80
C ALA A 42 -1.20 -4.04 -8.21
N LYS A 43 -1.49 -2.99 -9.01
CA LYS A 43 -0.88 -2.80 -10.33
C LYS A 43 0.65 -2.67 -10.29
N TYR A 44 1.18 -1.99 -9.27
CA TYR A 44 2.61 -1.89 -9.03
C TYR A 44 3.24 -3.26 -8.73
N MET A 45 2.61 -4.06 -7.85
CA MET A 45 3.09 -5.41 -7.49
C MET A 45 2.94 -6.41 -8.63
N GLN A 46 1.99 -6.22 -9.54
CA GLN A 46 1.78 -7.05 -10.72
C GLN A 46 2.91 -6.92 -11.75
N GLY A 47 3.81 -5.95 -11.57
CA GLY A 47 5.04 -5.83 -12.35
C GLY A 47 4.78 -5.58 -13.82
N GLY A 48 4.33 -4.37 -14.17
CA GLY A 48 4.35 -3.85 -15.54
C GLY A 48 3.79 -4.81 -16.60
N VAL A 49 2.51 -5.18 -16.51
CA VAL A 49 1.80 -5.62 -17.72
C VAL A 49 1.81 -4.42 -18.67
N SER A 50 2.53 -4.57 -19.78
CA SER A 50 2.65 -3.64 -20.89
C SER A 50 1.34 -2.88 -21.13
N ALA A 51 1.46 -1.58 -21.41
CA ALA A 51 0.34 -0.74 -21.85
C ALA A 51 -0.62 -1.57 -22.70
N PRO A 52 -1.95 -1.56 -22.41
CA PRO A 52 -2.88 -2.26 -23.28
C PRO A 52 -2.67 -1.67 -24.67
N VAL A 53 -2.21 -2.50 -25.62
CA VAL A 53 -2.25 -2.13 -27.02
C VAL A 53 -3.73 -1.87 -27.28
N ALA A 54 -4.08 -0.58 -27.41
CA ALA A 54 -5.41 -0.19 -27.82
C ALA A 54 -5.73 -1.01 -29.07
N ALA A 55 -6.80 -1.80 -28.99
CA ALA A 55 -7.30 -2.50 -30.18
C ALA A 55 -7.46 -1.44 -31.28
N PRO A 56 -6.86 -1.62 -32.47
CA PRO A 56 -7.07 -0.66 -33.55
C PRO A 56 -8.57 -0.54 -33.78
N ALA A 57 -9.07 0.69 -33.75
CA ALA A 57 -10.48 0.98 -34.01
C ALA A 57 -10.87 0.29 -35.32
N ALA A 58 -11.94 -0.52 -35.27
CA ALA A 58 -12.47 -1.16 -36.46
C ALA A 58 -12.76 -0.07 -37.51
N PRO A 59 -12.32 -0.23 -38.78
CA PRO A 59 -12.62 0.74 -39.81
C PRO A 59 -14.14 0.83 -39.98
N VAL A 60 -14.67 2.04 -39.80
CA VAL A 60 -16.04 2.38 -40.17
C VAL A 60 -16.25 2.03 -41.65
N ALA A 61 -17.10 1.04 -41.91
CA ALA A 61 -17.49 0.68 -43.27
C ALA A 61 -18.24 1.87 -43.92
N PRO A 62 -17.89 2.28 -45.14
CA PRO A 62 -18.56 3.40 -45.80
C PRO A 62 -20.03 3.06 -46.12
N ALA A 63 -20.91 4.01 -45.86
CA ALA A 63 -22.33 3.93 -46.13
C ALA A 63 -22.62 3.58 -47.61
N LYS A 64 -23.51 2.61 -47.82
CA LYS A 64 -24.05 2.26 -49.15
C LYS A 64 -24.77 3.47 -49.77
N LYS A 65 -24.47 3.75 -51.03
CA LYS A 65 -25.38 4.46 -51.93
C LYS A 65 -26.44 3.50 -52.45
#